data_AF-A0A0F7CPT8-F1
#
_entry.id   AF-A0A0F7CPT8-F1
#
_cell.length_a   1.000
_cell.length_b   1.000
_cell.length_c   1.000
_cell.angle_alpha   90.00
_cell.angle_beta   90.00
_cell.angle_gamma   90.00
#
_symmetry.space_group_name_H-M   'P 1'
#
loop_
_entity.id
_entity.type
_entity.pdbx_description
1 polymer ?
#
loop_
_entity_poly.entity_id
_entity_poly.type
_entity_poly.pdbx_seq_one_letter_code
_entity_poly.pdbx_strand_id
1 'polypeptide(L)'
;MFGGVGILIAVSLIALAAVLGYRTGRDQEQGPTVASLMRERAQATAEEYRSVYPDDELAQKVARIHVTLDNSGAPYFIAVLSDSRDVDSEALCAQVTDFLSHQRGLDFSPGHTELVFTAEGEMLRNFTTVLSRVTVETGGDS
;
A
#
# COMPACT_ATOMS: atom_id res chain seq x y z
N MET A 1 -9.92 8.15 69.26
CA MET A 1 -10.12 8.96 68.03
C MET A 1 -8.76 9.16 67.38
N PHE A 2 -8.70 9.23 66.04
CA PHE A 2 -7.52 9.51 65.18
C PHE A 2 -6.59 8.35 64.73
N GLY A 3 -7.12 7.16 64.45
CA GLY A 3 -6.38 6.10 63.73
C GLY A 3 -6.74 5.90 62.25
N GLY A 4 -7.85 6.48 61.77
CA GLY A 4 -8.43 6.16 60.45
C GLY A 4 -8.19 7.19 59.35
N VAL A 5 -7.78 8.42 59.67
CA VAL A 5 -7.66 9.49 58.67
C VAL A 5 -6.36 9.40 57.87
N GLY A 6 -5.27 8.93 58.47
CA GLY A 6 -3.96 8.81 57.81
C GLY A 6 -3.91 7.74 56.69
N ILE A 7 -4.65 6.64 56.85
CA ILE A 7 -4.69 5.54 55.87
C ILE A 7 -5.43 5.97 54.60
N LEU A 8 -6.50 6.77 54.73
CA LEU A 8 -7.27 7.26 53.58
C LEU A 8 -6.45 8.22 52.69
N ILE A 9 -5.57 9.03 53.27
CA ILE A 9 -4.70 9.95 52.51
C ILE A 9 -3.61 9.18 51.76
N ALA A 10 -3.02 8.16 52.38
CA ALA A 10 -1.98 7.32 51.75
C ALA A 10 -2.52 6.54 50.53
N VAL A 11 -3.72 5.96 50.65
CA VAL A 11 -4.38 5.27 49.52
C VAL A 11 -4.73 6.25 48.40
N SER A 12 -5.17 7.46 48.74
CA SER A 12 -5.48 8.50 47.75
C SER A 12 -4.25 8.99 46.99
N LEU A 13 -3.09 9.08 47.65
CA LEU A 13 -1.83 9.48 47.01
C LEU A 13 -1.25 8.38 46.11
N ILE A 14 -1.36 7.11 46.49
CA ILE A 14 -0.95 5.98 45.63
C ILE A 14 -1.86 5.89 44.40
N ALA A 15 -3.18 6.09 44.57
CA ALA A 15 -4.10 6.16 43.44
C ALA A 15 -3.80 7.35 42.53
N LEU A 16 -3.44 8.52 43.07
CA LEU A 16 -3.07 9.70 42.28
C LEU A 16 -1.73 9.52 41.55
N ALA A 17 -0.75 8.87 42.17
CA ALA A 17 0.54 8.52 41.53
C ALA A 17 0.35 7.46 40.44
N ALA A 18 -0.55 6.49 40.64
CA ALA A 18 -0.93 5.53 39.61
C ALA A 18 -1.68 6.20 38.46
N VAL A 19 -2.53 7.20 38.71
CA VAL A 19 -3.24 7.95 37.66
C VAL A 19 -2.32 8.93 36.93
N LEU A 20 -1.38 9.57 37.62
CA LEU A 20 -0.34 10.40 37.00
C LEU A 20 0.63 9.53 36.19
N GLY A 21 1.11 8.41 36.73
CA GLY A 21 1.92 7.42 36.02
C GLY A 21 1.19 6.74 34.86
N TYR A 22 -0.13 6.55 34.94
CA TYR A 22 -0.96 6.01 33.86
C TYR A 22 -1.25 7.06 32.76
N ARG A 23 -1.15 8.35 33.08
CA ARG A 23 -1.21 9.43 32.09
C ARG A 23 0.16 9.78 31.50
N THR A 24 1.25 9.69 32.25
CA THR A 24 2.61 9.92 31.73
C THR A 24 3.21 8.70 31.07
N GLY A 25 2.75 7.47 31.39
CA GLY A 25 3.01 6.26 30.59
C GLY A 25 2.20 6.21 29.28
N ARG A 26 1.39 7.24 29.01
CA ARG A 26 0.74 7.49 27.72
C ARG A 26 1.55 8.39 26.78
N ASP A 27 2.86 8.47 26.98
CA ASP A 27 3.79 8.22 25.86
C ASP A 27 3.72 6.72 25.50
N GLN A 28 2.54 6.11 25.46
CA GLN A 28 1.99 5.47 24.27
C GLN A 28 3.07 5.39 23.19
N GLU A 29 3.88 4.34 23.29
CA GLU A 29 4.55 3.70 22.19
C GLU A 29 3.57 3.70 21.02
N GLN A 30 3.65 4.73 20.17
CA GLN A 30 2.91 4.79 18.93
C GLN A 30 3.58 3.75 18.05
N GLY A 31 3.13 2.50 18.22
CA GLY A 31 3.38 1.46 17.24
C GLY A 31 3.03 2.01 15.85
N PRO A 32 3.71 1.53 14.81
CA PRO A 32 3.57 2.09 13.47
C PRO A 32 2.09 2.11 13.08
N THR A 33 1.62 3.27 12.63
CA THR A 33 0.27 3.44 12.09
C THR A 33 0.03 2.46 10.93
N VAL A 34 -1.24 2.12 10.65
CA VAL A 34 -1.58 1.32 9.46
C VAL A 34 -1.04 1.96 8.18
N ALA A 35 -1.08 3.30 8.09
CA ALA A 35 -0.54 4.04 6.95
C ALA A 35 0.99 3.87 6.80
N SER A 36 1.74 3.90 7.92
CA SER A 36 3.19 3.68 7.88
C SER A 36 3.54 2.23 7.54
N LEU A 37 2.79 1.25 8.05
CA LEU A 37 2.97 -0.16 7.69
C LEU A 37 2.68 -0.43 6.21
N MET A 38 1.62 0.18 5.67
CA MET A 38 1.27 0.06 4.25
C MET A 38 2.33 0.72 3.36
N ARG A 39 2.87 1.85 3.80
CA ARG A 39 3.96 2.53 3.09
C ARG A 39 5.24 1.72 3.11
N GLU A 40 5.60 1.16 4.25
CA GLU A 40 6.78 0.30 4.43
C GLU A 40 6.67 -0.95 3.56
N ARG A 41 5.53 -1.64 3.56
CA ARG A 41 5.31 -2.79 2.66
C ARG A 41 5.38 -2.40 1.19
N ALA A 42 4.78 -1.29 0.79
CA ALA A 42 4.83 -0.85 -0.59
C ALA A 42 6.25 -0.48 -1.05
N GLN A 43 7.05 0.07 -0.14
CA GLN A 43 8.46 0.34 -0.39
C GLN A 43 9.26 -0.97 -0.50
N ALA A 44 9.04 -1.93 0.40
CA ALA A 44 9.70 -3.24 0.35
C ALA A 44 9.39 -3.98 -0.97
N THR A 45 8.14 -3.97 -1.43
CA THR A 45 7.75 -4.54 -2.74
C THR A 45 8.50 -3.87 -3.89
N ALA A 46 8.66 -2.54 -3.84
CA ALA A 46 9.41 -1.82 -4.87
C ALA A 46 10.92 -2.10 -4.80
N GLU A 47 11.49 -2.30 -3.61
CA GLU A 47 12.89 -2.72 -3.43
C GLU A 47 13.14 -4.11 -4.01
N GLU A 48 12.26 -5.06 -3.72
CA GLU A 48 12.30 -6.40 -4.33
C GLU A 48 12.21 -6.32 -5.85
N TYR A 49 11.25 -5.55 -6.38
CA TYR A 49 11.11 -5.34 -7.82
C TYR A 49 12.40 -4.77 -8.45
N ARG A 50 12.99 -3.72 -7.87
CA ARG A 50 14.27 -3.17 -8.34
C ARG A 50 15.42 -4.16 -8.24
N SER A 51 15.41 -5.07 -7.26
CA SER A 51 16.43 -6.12 -7.14
C SER A 51 16.34 -7.19 -8.24
N VAL A 52 15.14 -7.42 -8.78
CA VAL A 52 14.91 -8.36 -9.90
C VAL A 52 15.33 -7.74 -11.23
N TYR A 53 15.17 -6.41 -11.36
CA TYR A 53 15.54 -5.64 -12.55
C TYR A 53 16.58 -4.54 -12.21
N PRO A 54 17.81 -4.91 -11.80
CA PRO A 54 18.81 -3.95 -11.31
C PRO A 54 19.31 -2.99 -12.39
N ASP A 55 19.36 -3.44 -13.65
CA ASP A 55 19.89 -2.67 -14.79
C ASP A 55 18.78 -1.94 -15.56
N ASP A 56 17.52 -2.06 -15.15
CA ASP A 56 16.38 -1.41 -15.80
C ASP A 56 16.15 0.00 -15.22
N GLU A 57 16.43 1.02 -16.03
CA GLU A 57 16.24 2.42 -15.64
C GLU A 57 14.80 2.75 -15.23
N LEU A 58 13.81 2.11 -15.86
CA LEU A 58 12.39 2.28 -15.56
C LEU A 58 12.06 1.68 -14.19
N ALA A 59 12.62 0.51 -13.88
CA ALA A 59 12.45 -0.11 -12.57
C ALA A 59 13.04 0.76 -11.45
N GLN A 60 14.20 1.38 -11.69
CA GLN A 60 14.84 2.27 -10.70
C GLN A 60 14.02 3.53 -10.39
N LYS A 61 13.13 3.96 -11.29
CA LYS A 61 12.20 5.09 -11.07
C LYS A 61 11.02 4.72 -10.18
N VAL A 62 10.74 3.44 -9.94
CA VAL A 62 9.60 3.04 -9.08
C VAL A 62 9.98 3.20 -7.62
N ALA A 63 9.30 4.08 -6.88
CA ALA A 63 9.53 4.31 -5.47
C ALA A 63 8.74 3.33 -4.57
N ARG A 64 7.49 3.05 -4.93
CA ARG A 64 6.56 2.22 -4.16
C ARG A 64 5.64 1.42 -5.08
N ILE A 65 5.30 0.20 -4.68
CA ILE A 65 4.30 -0.63 -5.34
C ILE A 65 3.28 -1.07 -4.29
N HIS A 66 2.07 -0.52 -4.35
CA HIS A 66 0.96 -0.99 -3.52
C HIS A 66 0.23 -2.10 -4.27
N VAL A 67 -0.08 -3.18 -3.58
CA VAL A 67 -0.83 -4.31 -4.13
C VAL A 67 -1.98 -4.63 -3.20
N THR A 68 -3.18 -4.77 -3.77
CA THR A 68 -4.40 -5.08 -3.01
C THR A 68 -5.42 -5.73 -3.95
N LEU A 69 -6.57 -6.13 -3.41
CA LEU A 69 -7.69 -6.64 -4.17
C LEU A 69 -8.73 -5.54 -4.35
N ASP A 70 -9.43 -5.55 -5.49
CA ASP A 70 -10.57 -4.69 -5.74
C ASP A 70 -11.85 -5.27 -5.10
N ASN A 71 -12.99 -4.61 -5.34
CA ASN A 71 -14.29 -5.05 -4.80
C ASN A 71 -14.78 -6.40 -5.38
N SER A 72 -14.24 -6.83 -6.52
CA SER A 72 -14.53 -8.12 -7.14
C SER A 72 -13.58 -9.23 -6.67
N GLY A 73 -12.55 -8.88 -5.88
CA GLY A 73 -11.50 -9.79 -5.45
C GLY A 73 -10.38 -9.94 -6.47
N ALA A 74 -10.39 -9.18 -7.57
CA ALA A 74 -9.31 -9.16 -8.55
C ALA A 74 -8.11 -8.37 -8.01
N PRO A 75 -6.86 -8.83 -8.23
CA PRO A 75 -5.69 -8.08 -7.81
C PRO A 75 -5.59 -6.78 -8.60
N TYR A 76 -5.16 -5.72 -7.94
CA TYR A 76 -4.80 -4.47 -8.58
C TYR A 76 -3.57 -3.88 -7.89
N PHE A 77 -2.79 -3.10 -8.63
CA PHE A 77 -1.61 -2.45 -8.07
C PHE A 77 -1.58 -0.96 -8.39
N ILE A 78 -0.84 -0.24 -7.55
CA ILE A 78 -0.50 1.16 -7.72
C ILE A 78 1.02 1.30 -7.67
N ALA A 79 1.63 1.64 -8.80
CA ALA A 79 3.03 2.01 -8.86
C ALA A 79 3.17 3.52 -8.66
N VAL A 80 4.04 3.94 -7.73
CA VAL A 80 4.37 5.34 -7.52
C VAL A 80 5.81 5.58 -7.93
N LEU A 81 6.03 6.55 -8.80
CA LEU A 81 7.33 6.88 -9.36
C LEU A 81 8.03 7.98 -8.54
N SER A 82 9.34 7.87 -8.37
CA SER A 82 10.20 8.94 -7.85
C SER A 82 10.56 9.98 -8.92
N ASP A 83 10.59 9.57 -10.19
CA ASP A 83 10.78 10.43 -11.36
C ASP A 83 9.83 9.98 -12.48
N SER A 84 9.05 10.91 -13.02
CA SER A 84 8.05 10.66 -14.06
C SER A 84 8.53 11.00 -15.48
N ARG A 85 9.75 11.52 -15.64
CA ARG A 85 10.28 11.91 -16.94
C ARG A 85 10.59 10.69 -17.80
N ASP A 86 10.17 10.75 -19.07
CA ASP A 86 10.43 9.73 -20.09
C ASP A 86 10.05 8.31 -19.63
N VAL A 87 8.84 8.19 -19.05
CA VAL A 87 8.31 6.91 -18.55
C VAL A 87 7.33 6.34 -19.56
N ASP A 88 7.67 5.16 -20.10
CA ASP A 88 6.69 4.31 -20.79
C ASP A 88 5.88 3.55 -19.73
N SER A 89 4.71 4.10 -19.40
CA SER A 89 3.81 3.54 -18.40
C SER A 89 3.22 2.18 -18.79
N GLU A 90 3.17 1.84 -20.09
CA GLU A 90 2.66 0.53 -20.54
C GLU A 90 3.69 -0.57 -20.30
N ALA A 91 4.93 -0.31 -20.73
CA ALA A 91 6.05 -1.20 -20.48
C ALA A 91 6.27 -1.41 -18.98
N LEU A 92 6.16 -0.33 -18.19
CA LEU A 92 6.24 -0.40 -16.73
C LEU A 92 5.16 -1.32 -16.16
N CYS A 93 3.89 -1.10 -16.52
CA CYS A 93 2.79 -1.91 -16.01
C CYS A 93 2.97 -3.39 -16.36
N ALA A 94 3.28 -3.70 -17.62
CA ALA A 94 3.52 -5.07 -18.06
C ALA A 94 4.64 -5.74 -17.25
N GLN A 95 5.72 -5.03 -16.98
CA GLN A 95 6.85 -5.55 -16.20
C GLN A 95 6.50 -5.72 -14.71
N VAL A 96 5.76 -4.79 -14.10
CA VAL A 96 5.29 -4.92 -12.71
C VAL A 96 4.30 -6.08 -12.57
N THR A 97 3.39 -6.24 -13.53
CA THR A 97 2.45 -7.37 -13.59
C THR A 97 3.19 -8.70 -13.71
N ASP A 98 4.20 -8.78 -14.58
CA ASP A 98 5.06 -9.96 -14.72
C ASP A 98 5.78 -10.31 -13.40
N PHE A 99 6.39 -9.32 -12.77
CA PHE A 99 7.05 -9.45 -11.46
C PHE A 99 6.09 -9.98 -10.38
N LEU A 100 4.93 -9.35 -10.23
CA LEU A 100 3.96 -9.71 -9.20
C LEU A 100 3.35 -11.09 -9.46
N SER A 101 3.15 -11.46 -10.71
CA SER A 101 2.66 -12.80 -11.09
C SER A 101 3.68 -13.88 -10.72
N HIS A 102 4.96 -13.68 -11.07
CA HIS A 102 6.01 -14.67 -10.83
C HIS A 102 6.45 -14.76 -9.36
N GLN A 103 6.64 -13.63 -8.69
CA GLN A 103 7.16 -13.61 -7.30
C GLN A 103 6.09 -13.85 -6.24
N ARG A 104 4.84 -13.44 -6.52
CA ARG A 104 3.75 -13.47 -5.53
C ARG A 104 2.60 -14.41 -5.91
N GLY A 105 2.64 -15.02 -7.11
CA GLY A 105 1.60 -15.92 -7.59
C GLY A 105 0.26 -15.23 -7.82
N LEU A 106 0.28 -13.92 -8.09
CA LEU A 106 -0.93 -13.14 -8.33
C LEU A 106 -1.40 -13.29 -9.78
N ASP A 107 -2.69 -13.53 -9.96
CA ASP A 107 -3.28 -13.69 -11.29
C ASP A 107 -3.86 -12.36 -11.79
N PHE A 108 -3.09 -11.65 -12.60
CA PHE A 108 -3.52 -10.45 -13.30
C PHE A 108 -4.22 -10.79 -14.62
N SER A 109 -5.25 -11.64 -14.52
CA SER A 109 -6.17 -11.93 -15.63
C SER A 109 -6.83 -10.65 -16.17
N PRO A 110 -7.33 -10.65 -17.43
CA PRO A 110 -8.02 -9.50 -18.01
C PRO A 110 -9.14 -8.99 -17.10
N GLY A 111 -9.11 -7.72 -16.72
CA GLY A 111 -10.07 -7.11 -15.80
C GLY A 111 -9.44 -6.45 -14.58
N HIS A 112 -8.17 -6.74 -14.31
CA HIS A 112 -7.43 -6.11 -13.23
C HIS A 112 -7.21 -4.60 -13.49
N THR A 113 -6.93 -3.88 -12.41
CA THR A 113 -6.64 -2.44 -12.47
C THR A 113 -5.15 -2.20 -12.24
N GLU A 114 -4.56 -1.35 -13.09
CA GLU A 114 -3.17 -0.94 -12.98
C GLU A 114 -3.12 0.59 -12.96
N LEU A 115 -2.54 1.16 -11.91
CA LEU A 115 -2.43 2.60 -11.76
C LEU A 115 -0.97 3.02 -11.61
N VAL A 116 -0.59 4.09 -12.32
CA VAL A 116 0.75 4.69 -12.20
C VAL A 116 0.60 6.15 -11.79
N PHE A 117 1.24 6.50 -10.68
CA PHE A 117 1.25 7.86 -10.11
C PHE A 117 2.66 8.43 -10.00
N THR A 118 2.78 9.75 -10.07
CA THR A 118 3.97 10.47 -9.64
C THR A 118 4.05 10.58 -8.12
N ALA A 119 5.19 10.98 -7.58
CA ALA A 119 5.36 11.24 -6.15
C ALA A 119 4.43 12.34 -5.61
N GLU A 120 4.06 13.30 -6.47
CA GLU A 120 3.16 14.42 -6.19
C GLU A 120 1.68 14.02 -6.23
N GLY A 121 1.37 12.79 -6.67
CA GLY A 121 0.01 12.28 -6.77
C GLY A 121 -0.68 12.58 -8.10
N GLU A 122 0.06 13.00 -9.12
CA GLU A 122 -0.47 13.06 -10.49
C GLU A 122 -0.58 11.64 -11.06
N MET A 123 -1.73 11.33 -11.66
CA MET A 123 -1.97 10.04 -12.29
C MET A 123 -1.45 10.09 -13.72
N LEU A 124 -0.41 9.31 -14.01
CA LEU A 124 0.16 9.20 -15.36
C LEU A 124 -0.65 8.24 -16.23
N ARG A 125 -1.26 7.21 -15.63
CA ARG A 125 -2.07 6.22 -16.35
C ARG A 125 -3.06 5.49 -15.46
N ASN A 126 -4.19 5.14 -16.06
CA ASN A 126 -5.20 4.23 -15.51
C ASN A 126 -5.53 3.17 -16.56
N PHE A 127 -5.14 1.92 -16.31
CA PHE A 127 -5.63 0.78 -17.09
C PHE A 127 -6.65 0.02 -16.25
N THR A 128 -7.89 0.01 -16.71
CA THR A 128 -8.82 -1.07 -16.42
C THR A 128 -8.78 -1.98 -17.63
N THR A 129 -8.34 -3.23 -17.52
CA THR A 129 -8.36 -4.16 -18.67
C THR A 129 -9.82 -4.53 -18.97
N VAL A 130 -10.54 -3.68 -19.70
CA VAL A 130 -11.91 -4.00 -20.12
C VAL A 130 -11.82 -5.07 -21.22
N LEU A 131 -12.40 -6.24 -20.98
CA LEU A 131 -12.62 -7.27 -22.00
C LEU A 131 -13.53 -6.71 -23.11
N SER A 132 -12.95 -6.09 -24.14
CA SER A 132 -13.65 -5.80 -25.37
C SER A 132 -13.35 -6.88 -26.40
N ARG A 133 -14.21 -7.90 -26.44
CA ARG A 133 -14.41 -8.71 -27.63
C ARG A 133 -15.90 -8.89 -27.88
N VAL A 134 -16.53 -7.84 -28.40
CA VAL A 134 -17.76 -8.02 -29.18
C VAL A 134 -17.33 -8.13 -30.63
N THR A 135 -17.18 -9.37 -31.10
CA THR A 135 -17.13 -9.66 -32.53
C THR A 135 -18.46 -9.21 -33.12
N VAL A 136 -18.45 -8.17 -33.95
CA VAL A 136 -19.59 -7.89 -34.82
C VAL A 136 -19.57 -8.98 -35.88
N GLU A 137 -20.34 -10.03 -35.68
CA GLU A 137 -20.74 -10.89 -36.79
C GLU A 137 -21.61 -10.02 -37.71
N THR A 138 -20.99 -9.49 -38.76
CA THR A 138 -21.71 -9.02 -39.94
C THR A 138 -22.37 -10.25 -40.56
N GLY A 139 -23.52 -10.64 -40.02
CA GLY A 139 -24.44 -11.58 -40.62
C GLY A 139 -24.98 -10.98 -41.91
N GLY A 140 -24.19 -11.08 -42.98
CA GLY A 140 -24.68 -10.99 -44.33
C GLY A 140 -25.30 -12.34 -44.69
N ASP A 141 -26.62 -12.41 -44.65
CA ASP A 141 -27.37 -13.44 -45.37
C ASP A 141 -28.17 -12.74 -46.48
N SER A 142 -27.69 -13.04 -47.68
CA SER A 142 -28.31 -13.11 -49.01
C SER A 142 -29.83 -12.99 -49.12
#